data_AF-A0A9W3PE49-F1
#
_entry.id   AF-A0A9W3PE49-F1
#
_cell.length_a   1.000
_cell.length_b   1.000
_cell.length_c   1.000
_cell.angle_alpha   90.00
_cell.angle_beta   90.00
_cell.angle_gamma   90.00
#
_symmetry.space_group_name_H-M   'P 1'
#
loop_
_entity.id
_entity.type
_entity.pdbx_description
1 polymer ?
#
loop_
_entity_poly.entity_id
_entity_poly.type
_entity_poly.pdbx_seq_one_letter_code
_entity_poly.pdbx_strand_id
1 'polypeptide(L)' 'MNAKEIRMYILDLQDKHCATCEYRANQSPKYCLKNCKVGEKLYRLGKKLAPCVGQVRENPKRKNWEELMPKILEMLQR' A
#
# COMPACT_ATOMS: atom_id res chain seq x y z
N MET A 1 17.61 -14.44 -0.59
CA MET A 1 16.97 -14.03 -1.85
C MET A 1 17.25 -12.57 -2.10
N ASN A 2 17.83 -12.24 -3.25
CA ASN A 2 17.99 -10.86 -3.72
C ASN A 2 16.65 -10.30 -4.24
N ALA A 3 16.61 -9.01 -4.58
CA ALA A 3 15.39 -8.34 -5.00
C ALA A 3 14.80 -8.88 -6.33
N LYS A 4 15.61 -9.47 -7.21
CA LYS A 4 15.15 -10.11 -8.45
C LYS A 4 14.46 -11.43 -8.13
N GLU A 5 15.09 -12.27 -7.31
CA GLU A 5 14.55 -13.56 -6.85
C GLU A 5 13.24 -13.37 -6.08
N ILE A 6 13.13 -12.35 -5.23
CA ILE A 6 11.89 -12.03 -4.52
C ILE A 6 10.77 -11.68 -5.50
N ARG A 7 11.04 -10.86 -6.53
CA ARG A 7 10.03 -10.50 -7.53
C ARG A 7 9.57 -11.71 -8.34
N MET A 8 10.50 -12.54 -8.81
CA MET A 8 10.15 -13.79 -9.52
C MET A 8 9.30 -14.71 -8.65
N TYR A 9 9.64 -14.84 -7.36
CA TYR A 9 8.89 -15.66 -6.43
C TYR A 9 7.48 -15.12 -6.12
N ILE A 10 7.32 -13.80 -6.07
CA ILE A 10 6.00 -13.16 -5.96
C ILE A 10 5.13 -13.49 -7.17
N LEU A 11 5.67 -13.38 -8.39
CA LEU A 11 4.94 -13.67 -9.62
C LEU A 11 4.50 -15.14 -9.66
N ASP A 12 5.41 -16.07 -9.36
CA ASP A 12 5.09 -17.51 -9.30
C ASP A 12 3.97 -17.82 -8.28
N LEU A 13 3.99 -17.20 -7.09
CA LEU A 13 2.92 -17.35 -6.11
C LEU A 13 1.59 -16.78 -6.61
N GLN A 14 1.62 -15.66 -7.32
CA GLN A 14 0.42 -15.04 -7.88
C GLN A 14 -0.17 -15.89 -9.01
N ASP A 15 0.65 -16.42 -9.90
CA ASP A 15 0.19 -17.27 -11.01
C ASP A 15 -0.39 -18.59 -10.48
N LYS A 16 0.23 -19.20 -9.47
CA LYS A 16 -0.24 -20.47 -8.89
C LYS A 16 -1.50 -20.34 -8.05
N HIS A 17 -1.65 -19.27 -7.28
CA HIS A 17 -2.69 -19.19 -6.24
C HIS A 17 -3.66 -18.02 -6.40
N CYS A 18 -3.24 -16.93 -7.05
CA CYS A 18 -4.08 -15.77 -7.21
C CYS A 18 -4.80 -15.74 -8.56
N ALA A 19 -4.28 -16.43 -9.60
CA ALA A 19 -4.80 -16.35 -10.96
C ALA A 19 -6.33 -16.55 -11.06
N THR A 20 -6.84 -17.56 -10.33
CA THR A 20 -8.25 -17.96 -10.28
C THR A 20 -8.94 -17.62 -8.95
N CYS A 21 -8.29 -16.85 -8.07
CA CYS A 21 -8.83 -16.50 -6.77
C CYS A 21 -10.00 -15.52 -6.90
N GLU A 22 -11.15 -15.85 -6.32
CA GLU A 22 -12.35 -15.00 -6.33
C GLU A 22 -12.12 -13.62 -5.70
N TYR A 23 -11.22 -13.53 -4.71
CA TYR A 23 -10.86 -12.29 -4.04
C TYR A 23 -9.80 -11.47 -4.80
N ARG A 24 -9.27 -11.95 -5.93
CA ARG A 24 -8.22 -11.24 -6.71
C ARG A 24 -8.72 -9.89 -7.24
N ALA A 25 -9.98 -9.84 -7.71
CA ALA A 25 -10.57 -8.63 -8.28
C ALA A 25 -11.05 -7.63 -7.21
N ASN A 26 -10.98 -7.99 -5.93
CA ASN A 26 -11.43 -7.12 -4.87
C ASN A 26 -10.54 -5.88 -4.77
N GLN A 27 -11.17 -4.70 -4.76
CA GLN A 27 -10.47 -3.43 -4.60
C GLN A 27 -9.75 -3.31 -3.25
N SER A 28 -10.21 -4.06 -2.24
CA SER A 28 -9.61 -4.05 -0.90
C SER A 28 -8.72 -5.27 -0.66
N PRO A 29 -7.44 -5.09 -0.28
CA PRO A 29 -6.55 -6.20 0.06
C PRO A 29 -6.84 -6.78 1.46
N LYS A 30 -7.85 -6.29 2.20
CA LYS A 30 -8.14 -6.68 3.59
C LYS A 30 -8.28 -8.19 3.76
N TYR A 31 -8.99 -8.86 2.85
CA TYR A 31 -9.14 -10.31 2.90
C TYR A 31 -7.78 -11.01 2.74
N CYS A 32 -7.02 -10.63 1.72
CA CYS A 32 -5.70 -11.20 1.44
C CYS A 32 -4.73 -11.01 2.62
N LEU A 33 -4.83 -9.89 3.33
CA LEU A 33 -3.96 -9.59 4.47
C LEU A 33 -4.35 -10.32 5.75
N LYS A 34 -5.65 -10.53 5.99
CA LYS A 34 -6.15 -11.07 7.28
C LYS A 34 -6.48 -12.57 7.23
N ASN A 35 -6.93 -13.06 6.08
CA ASN A 35 -7.57 -14.37 5.96
C ASN A 35 -6.88 -15.28 4.94
N CYS A 36 -5.84 -14.81 4.22
CA CYS A 36 -5.16 -15.58 3.19
C CYS A 36 -3.68 -15.75 3.52
N LYS A 37 -3.22 -17.01 3.68
CA LYS A 37 -1.80 -17.33 3.93
C LYS A 37 -0.89 -16.88 2.77
N VAL A 38 -1.36 -17.02 1.53
CA VAL A 38 -0.61 -16.55 0.35
C VAL A 38 -0.53 -15.02 0.35
N GLY A 39 -1.64 -14.33 0.63
CA GLY A 39 -1.69 -12.88 0.70
C GLY A 39 -0.79 -12.31 1.80
N GLU A 40 -0.79 -12.93 2.99
CA GLU A 40 0.13 -12.57 4.08
C GLU A 40 1.59 -12.73 3.64
N LYS A 41 1.93 -13.83 2.97
CA LYS A 41 3.27 -14.10 2.46
C LYS A 41 3.70 -13.07 1.41
N LEU A 42 2.82 -12.77 0.45
CA LEU A 42 3.04 -11.74 -0.58
C LEU A 42 3.29 -10.37 0.07
N TYR A 43 2.53 -10.02 1.10
CA TYR A 43 2.72 -8.77 1.84
C TYR A 43 4.11 -8.69 2.52
N ARG A 44 4.54 -9.77 3.18
CA ARG A 44 5.87 -9.84 3.81
C ARG A 44 6.99 -9.72 2.78
N LEU A 45 6.85 -10.35 1.61
CA LEU A 45 7.82 -10.26 0.52
C LEU A 45 7.84 -8.86 -0.11
N GLY A 46 6.68 -8.23 -0.29
CA GLY A 46 6.57 -6.85 -0.77
C GLY A 46 7.27 -5.85 0.16
N LYS A 47 7.13 -6.01 1.48
CA LYS A 47 7.87 -5.21 2.47
C LYS A 47 9.39 -5.34 2.36
N LYS A 48 9.90 -6.52 1.96
CA LYS A 48 11.35 -6.70 1.74
C LYS A 48 11.84 -6.01 0.46
N LEU A 49 10.99 -5.87 -0.56
CA LEU A 49 11.32 -5.18 -1.81
C LEU A 49 11.25 -3.66 -1.68
N ALA A 50 10.27 -3.16 -0.93
CA ALA A 50 10.10 -1.75 -0.64
C ALA A 50 9.85 -1.61 0.87
N PRO A 51 10.92 -1.53 1.69
CA PRO A 51 10.78 -1.28 3.10
C PRO A 51 10.08 0.07 3.27
N CYS A 52 8.88 0.07 3.81
CA CYS A 52 8.16 1.31 4.14
C CYS A 52 8.78 1.98 5.39
N VAL A 53 10.11 2.04 5.48
CA VAL A 53 10.82 2.75 6.53
C VAL A 53 10.83 4.22 6.12
N GLY A 54 10.04 5.04 6.81
CA GLY A 54 10.08 6.50 6.71
C GLY A 54 9.25 7.16 5.60
N GLN A 55 8.76 6.43 4.60
CA GLN A 55 7.92 7.03 3.56
C GLN A 55 6.44 6.86 3.90
N VAL A 56 5.93 7.76 4.75
CA VAL A 56 4.53 8.18 4.63
C VAL A 56 4.39 8.61 3.17
N ARG A 57 3.60 7.90 2.36
CA ARG A 57 3.21 8.44 1.06
C ARG A 57 2.53 9.76 1.38
N GLU A 58 3.18 10.89 1.06
CA GLU A 58 2.57 12.20 1.18
C GLU A 58 1.25 12.12 0.42
N ASN A 59 0.14 12.16 1.15
CA ASN A 59 -1.15 12.23 0.53
C ASN A 59 -1.25 13.66 -0.01
N PRO A 60 -1.20 13.88 -1.34
CA PRO A 60 -1.18 15.24 -1.89
C PRO A 60 -2.43 16.03 -1.52
N LYS A 61 -3.50 15.33 -1.11
CA LYS A 61 -4.78 15.89 -0.66
C LYS A 61 -4.84 16.16 0.84
N ARG A 62 -3.84 15.78 1.63
CA ARG A 62 -3.81 16.07 3.07
C ARG A 62 -3.51 17.55 3.25
N LYS A 63 -4.57 18.34 3.34
CA LYS A 63 -4.47 19.76 3.69
C LYS A 63 -3.85 19.89 5.08
N ASN A 64 -2.75 20.64 5.17
CA ASN A 64 -2.19 21.03 6.46
C ASN A 64 -3.05 22.17 7.03
N TRP A 65 -4.08 21.80 7.80
CA TRP A 65 -5.02 22.78 8.35
C TRP A 65 -4.34 23.77 9.30
N GLU A 66 -3.26 23.38 9.98
CA GLU A 66 -2.49 24.29 10.85
C GLU A 66 -1.85 25.43 10.05
N GLU A 67 -1.37 25.15 8.84
CA GLU A 67 -0.81 26.16 7.95
C GLU A 67 -1.88 26.97 7.20
N LEU A 68 -3.02 26.35 6.89
CA LEU A 68 -4.09 26.97 6.11
C LEU A 68 -5.01 27.87 6.96
N MET A 69 -5.20 27.56 8.25
CA MET A 69 -6.10 28.32 9.13
C MET A 69 -5.76 29.82 9.20
N PRO A 70 -4.49 30.22 9.43
CA PRO A 70 -4.13 31.63 9.53
C PRO A 70 -4.39 32.40 8.22
N LYS A 71 -4.08 31.78 7.07
CA LYS A 71 -4.30 32.37 5.73
C LYS A 71 -5.80 32.57 5.45
N ILE A 72 -6.64 31.62 5.85
CA ILE A 72 -8.10 31.73 5.71
C ILE A 72 -8.65 32.87 6.59
N LEU A 73 -8.18 32.98 7.83
CA LEU A 73 -8.59 34.06 8.74
C LEU A 73 -8.21 35.44 8.21
N GLU A 74 -7.00 35.59 7.67
CA GLU A 74 -6.54 36.83 7.04
C GLU A 74 -7.40 37.22 5.82
N MET A 75 -7.80 36.25 4.99
CA MET A 75 -8.69 36.49 3.85
C MET A 75 -10.11 36.89 4.25
N LEU A 76 -10.60 36.42 5.40
CA LEU A 76 -11.94 36.75 5.92
C LEU A 76 -12.00 38.10 6.64
N GLN A 77 -10.84 38.69 6.95
CA GLN A 77 -10.72 39.99 7.61
C GLN A 77 -10.58 41.17 6.62
N ARG A 78 -10.57 40.89 5.31
CA ARG A 78 -10.67 41.89 4.24
C ARG A 78 -12.11 41.99 3.73
#